data_AF-A0A4Q1UR16-F1
#
_entry.id   AF-A0A4Q1UR16-F1
#
_cell.length_a   1.000
_cell.length_b   1.000
_cell.length_c   1.000
_cell.angle_alpha   90.00
_cell.angle_beta   90.00
_cell.angle_gamma   90.00
#
_symmetry.space_group_name_H-M   'P 1'
#
loop_
_entity.id
_entity.type
_entity.pdbx_description
1 polymer ?
#
loop_
_entity_poly.entity_id
_entity_poly.type
_entity_poly.pdbx_seq_one_letter_code
_entity_poly.pdbx_strand_id
1 'polypeptide(L)' 'MMVQISHRAKAYFETARTLLRAAQTMTDSAIAGQLKALADDYERRAERASQVDAAKALSPSSAGAERESRA' A
#
# COMPACT_ATOMS: atom_id res chain seq x y z
N MET A 1 2.75 -8.17 -16.70
CA MET A 1 2.40 -6.77 -16.43
C MET A 1 2.81 -6.46 -15.01
N MET A 2 3.91 -5.73 -14.78
CA MET A 2 4.28 -5.30 -13.43
C MET A 2 3.34 -4.15 -13.06
N VAL A 3 2.40 -4.43 -12.15
CA VAL A 3 1.63 -3.35 -11.51
C VAL A 3 2.69 -2.46 -10.84
N GLN A 4 2.84 -1.22 -11.29
CA GLN A 4 3.70 -0.26 -10.61
C GLN A 4 3.02 0.10 -9.31
N ILE A 5 3.29 -0.69 -8.27
CA ILE A 5 2.79 -0.47 -6.93
C ILE A 5 3.52 0.77 -6.40
N SER A 6 2.78 1.79 -6.03
CA SER A 6 3.33 2.99 -5.40
C SER A 6 4.22 2.61 -4.22
N HIS A 7 5.28 3.39 -3.95
CA HIS A 7 6.16 3.15 -2.80
C HIS A 7 5.39 2.94 -1.48
N ARG A 8 4.29 3.69 -1.30
CA ARG A 8 3.41 3.56 -0.13
C ARG A 8 2.64 2.23 -0.10
N ALA A 9 2.08 1.82 -1.22
CA ALA A 9 1.38 0.54 -1.33
C ALA A 9 2.35 -0.65 -1.16
N LYS A 10 3.59 -0.51 -1.63
CA LYS A 10 4.67 -1.49 -1.40
C LYS A 10 4.99 -1.65 0.09
N ALA A 11 5.14 -0.55 0.83
CA ALA A 11 5.42 -0.59 2.27
C ALA A 11 4.30 -1.29 3.07
N TYR A 12 3.03 -1.04 2.70
CA TYR A 12 1.90 -1.74 3.31
C TYR A 12 1.91 -3.24 2.98
N PHE A 13 2.21 -3.61 1.73
CA PHE A 13 2.30 -5.00 1.32
C PHE A 13 3.44 -5.76 2.02
N GLU A 14 4.62 -5.15 2.16
CA GLU A 14 5.75 -5.75 2.89
C GLU A 14 5.43 -5.96 4.38
N THR A 15 4.66 -5.05 4.97
CA THR A 15 4.18 -5.16 6.34
C THR A 15 3.19 -6.32 6.49
N ALA A 16 2.20 -6.40 5.59
CA ALA A 16 1.24 -7.52 5.56
C ALA A 16 1.95 -8.88 5.43
N ARG A 17 2.95 -8.97 4.54
CA ARG A 17 3.74 -10.19 4.36
C ARG A 17 4.53 -10.58 5.61
N THR A 18 5.08 -9.60 6.32
CA THR A 18 5.78 -9.83 7.59
C THR A 18 4.83 -10.35 8.67
N LEU A 19 3.66 -9.72 8.80
CA LEU A 19 2.61 -10.14 9.75
C LEU A 19 2.11 -11.55 9.45
N LEU A 20 1.92 -11.90 8.18
CA LEU A 20 1.48 -13.23 7.78
C LEU A 20 2.52 -14.30 8.12
N ARG A 21 3.81 -14.01 7.91
CA ARG A 21 4.89 -14.91 8.32
C ARG A 21 4.93 -15.08 9.84
N ALA A 22 4.77 -14.00 10.59
CA ALA A 22 4.69 -14.06 12.04
C ALA A 22 3.50 -14.90 12.50
N ALA A 23 2.34 -14.77 11.84
CA ALA A 23 1.15 -15.59 12.11
C ALA A 23 1.41 -17.07 11.85
N GLN A 24 2.11 -17.42 10.77
CA GLN A 24 2.44 -18.80 10.41
C GLN A 24 3.40 -19.47 11.41
N THR A 25 4.29 -18.69 12.03
CA THR A 25 5.20 -19.20 13.05
C THR A 25 4.61 -19.15 14.47
N MET A 26 3.40 -18.60 14.64
CA MET A 26 2.80 -18.41 15.94
C MET A 26 2.07 -19.66 16.43
N THR A 27 2.43 -20.13 17.62
CA THR A 27 1.79 -21.31 18.23
C THR A 27 0.42 -20.97 18.82
N ASP A 28 0.26 -19.76 19.35
CA ASP A 28 -1.02 -19.29 19.87
C ASP A 28 -1.98 -18.97 18.72
N SER A 29 -3.09 -19.72 18.66
CA SER A 29 -4.07 -19.60 17.59
C SER A 29 -4.84 -18.27 17.62
N ALA A 30 -5.02 -17.67 18.80
CA ALA A 30 -5.67 -16.36 18.92
C ALA A 30 -4.75 -15.25 18.40
N ILE A 31 -3.46 -15.30 18.75
CA ILE A 31 -2.46 -14.34 18.25
C ILE A 31 -2.25 -14.52 16.74
N ALA A 32 -2.20 -15.77 16.25
CA ALA A 32 -2.13 -16.05 14.81
C ALA A 32 -3.33 -15.45 14.06
N GLY A 33 -4.54 -15.59 14.64
CA GLY A 33 -5.76 -14.99 14.09
C GLY A 33 -5.71 -13.46 14.03
N GLN A 34 -5.23 -12.81 15.09
CA GLN A 34 -5.07 -11.35 15.13
C GLN A 34 -4.04 -10.86 14.11
N LEU A 35 -2.89 -11.53 14.00
CA LEU A 35 -1.84 -11.19 13.03
C LEU A 35 -2.35 -11.35 11.59
N LYS A 36 -3.17 -12.37 11.32
CA LYS A 36 -3.80 -12.56 10.02
C LYS A 36 -4.79 -11.44 9.71
N ALA A 37 -5.67 -11.08 10.66
CA ALA A 37 -6.61 -9.97 10.48
C ALA A 37 -5.91 -8.63 10.24
N LEU A 38 -4.77 -8.39 10.91
CA LEU A 38 -3.91 -7.24 10.65
C LEU A 38 -3.31 -7.30 9.24
N ALA A 39 -2.78 -8.45 8.81
CA ALA A 39 -2.24 -8.61 7.45
C ALA A 39 -3.30 -8.29 6.38
N ASP A 40 -4.52 -8.82 6.53
CA ASP A 40 -5.65 -8.55 5.64
C ASP A 40 -6.00 -7.04 5.60
N ASP A 41 -5.92 -6.33 6.73
CA ASP A 41 -6.14 -4.88 6.77
C ASP A 41 -5.05 -4.10 6.03
N TYR A 42 -3.79 -4.51 6.18
CA TYR A 42 -2.66 -3.90 5.48
C TYR A 42 -2.71 -4.14 3.97
N GLU A 43 -3.17 -5.31 3.51
CA GLU A 43 -3.39 -5.56 2.07
C GLU A 43 -4.46 -4.62 1.49
N ARG A 44 -5.59 -4.45 2.19
CA ARG A 44 -6.63 -3.49 1.77
C ARG A 44 -6.11 -2.06 1.72
N ARG A 45 -5.23 -1.67 2.66
CA ARG A 45 -4.59 -0.34 2.65
C ARG A 45 -3.60 -0.19 1.50
N ALA A 46 -2.86 -1.24 1.16
CA ALA A 46 -1.97 -1.26 0.01
C ALA A 46 -2.75 -1.04 -1.29
N GLU A 47 -3.87 -1.74 -1.45
CA GLU A 47 -4.74 -1.61 -2.62
C GLU A 47 -5.32 -0.19 -2.74
N ARG A 48 -5.87 0.35 -1.64
CA ARG A 48 -6.37 1.74 -1.62
C ARG A 48 -5.31 2.77 -1.93
N ALA A 49 -4.10 2.62 -1.37
CA ALA A 49 -2.98 3.51 -1.66
C ALA A 49 -2.61 3.46 -3.15
N SER A 50 -2.55 2.25 -3.73
CA SER A 50 -2.28 2.08 -5.15
C SER A 50 -3.35 2.75 -6.02
N GLN A 51 -4.62 2.66 -5.64
CA GLN A 51 -5.74 3.30 -6.37
C GLN A 51 -5.69 4.82 -6.29
N VAL A 52 -5.41 5.39 -5.11
CA VAL A 52 -5.30 6.85 -4.92
C VAL A 52 -4.13 7.42 -5.71
N ASP A 53 -2.98 6.76 -5.67
CA ASP A 53 -1.81 7.18 -6.43
C ASP A 53 -2.03 7.03 -7.95
N ALA A 54 -2.69 5.96 -8.39
CA ALA A 54 -3.09 5.79 -9.79
C ALA A 54 -4.07 6.89 -10.24
N ALA A 55 -5.06 7.23 -9.41
CA ALA A 55 -6.01 8.32 -9.70
C ALA A 55 -5.32 9.69 -9.77
N LYS A 56 -4.32 9.92 -8.91
CA LYS A 56 -3.48 11.14 -8.95
C LYS A 56 -2.60 11.19 -10.19
N ALA A 57 -2.00 10.06 -10.59
CA ALA A 57 -1.21 9.96 -11.81
C ALA A 57 -2.06 10.14 -13.08
N LEU A 58 -3.32 9.71 -13.05
CA LEU A 58 -4.29 9.88 -14.14
C LEU A 58 -4.90 11.30 -14.18
N SER A 59 -4.71 12.11 -13.14
CA SER A 59 -5.16 13.52 -13.07
C SER A 59 -3.99 14.50 -13.11
N PRO A 60 -3.29 14.68 -14.25
CA PRO A 60 -2.14 15.58 -14.35
C PRO A 60 -2.50 17.09 -14.32
N SER A 61 -3.76 17.46 -14.16
CA SER A 61 -4.21 18.87 -14.26
C SER A 61 -3.73 19.80 -13.13
N SER A 62 -2.97 19.33 -12.14
CA SER A 62 -2.42 20.17 -11.05
C SER A 62 -0.88 20.27 -11.04
N ALA A 63 -0.19 19.71 -12.03
CA ALA A 63 1.28 19.86 -12.16
C ALA A 63 1.69 20.92 -13.20
N GLY A 64 0.72 21.60 -13.83
CA GLY A 64 0.95 22.58 -14.90
C GLY A 64 0.92 24.05 -14.48
N ALA A 65 0.71 24.38 -13.20
CA ALA A 65 0.60 25.78 -12.76
C ALA A 65 1.92 26.40 -12.26
N GLU A 66 3.02 25.64 -12.19
CA GLU A 66 4.29 26.11 -11.63
C GLU A 66 5.45 26.00 -12.62
N ARG A 67 5.25 26.31 -13.92
CA ARG A 67 6.36 26.47 -14.89
C ARG A 67 6.19 27.61 -15.89
N GLU A 68 5.31 28.56 -15.62
CA GLU A 68 5.18 29.79 -16.42
C GLU A 68 5.12 31.03 -15.52
N SER A 69 6.21 31.30 -14.80
CA SER A 69 6.46 32.63 -14.23
C SER A 69 7.94 32.78 -13.87
N ARG A 70 8.80 32.75 -14.89
CA ARG A 70 10.03 33.54 -14.92
C ARG A 70 10.53 33.66 -16.37
N ALA A 71 9.92 34.61 -17.08
CA ALA A 71 10.59 35.34 -18.16
C ALA A 71 11.71 36.20 -17.57
#